data_AF-A0A2E9FJB3-F1
#
_entry.id   AF-A0A2E9FJB3-F1
#
_cell.length_a   1.000
_cell.length_b   1.000
_cell.length_c   1.000
_cell.angle_alpha   90.00
_cell.angle_beta   90.00
_cell.angle_gamma   90.00
#
_symmetry.space_group_name_H-M   'P 1'
#
loop_
_entity.id
_entity.type
_entity.pdbx_description
1 polymer ?
#
loop_
_entity_poly.entity_id
_entity_poly.type
_entity_poly.pdbx_seq_one_letter_code
_entity_poly.pdbx_strand_id
1 'polypeptide(L)'
;MATKIIEHQWKLNLPNAFLTDHSMSDGNQRDQTYDGPDKIFLQINAEGKEVYGPLTEDDIADGRPKPLDVVQWYEVDCTRSDLHTLICQLRGPVVNEKEEDRGAGTDTNHPGSPVVDGDVYPQFTYSSTIFPDDIYNWDTIRVANPGTAGPDDISIGVFTPREKLNGVDEDKTWEHVRKHRDSVLANSDGQIAEDMPDALKQQWKDYRQSLRDLPNKMIAAGVHPNFADLMFPVEPGFQDPPHQGDPDAETGQPWEPPSSM
;
A
#
# COMPACT_ATOMS: atom_id res chain seq x y z
N MET A 1 -22.26 24.49 -6.74
CA MET A 1 -21.09 25.39 -6.66
C MET A 1 -19.92 24.54 -7.12
N ALA A 2 -18.92 25.13 -7.77
CA ALA A 2 -17.80 24.34 -8.28
C ALA A 2 -16.93 23.85 -7.12
N THR A 3 -16.48 22.59 -7.19
CA THR A 3 -15.54 22.04 -6.20
C THR A 3 -14.31 22.93 -6.12
N LYS A 4 -13.92 23.34 -4.91
CA LYS A 4 -12.75 24.19 -4.69
C LYS A 4 -11.54 23.30 -4.39
N ILE A 5 -10.44 23.52 -5.10
CA ILE A 5 -9.16 22.86 -4.80
C ILE A 5 -8.37 23.73 -3.81
N ILE A 6 -7.70 23.07 -2.87
CA ILE A 6 -6.90 23.68 -1.81
C ILE A 6 -5.56 22.97 -1.66
N GLU A 7 -4.57 23.73 -1.19
CA GLU A 7 -3.33 23.19 -0.64
C GLU A 7 -3.35 23.41 0.88
N HIS A 8 -3.13 22.35 1.67
CA HIS A 8 -3.22 22.39 3.12
C HIS A 8 -2.10 21.59 3.79
N GLN A 9 -1.34 22.24 4.67
CA GLN A 9 -0.30 21.60 5.47
C GLN A 9 -0.91 20.91 6.68
N TRP A 10 -0.55 19.64 6.91
CA TRP A 10 -1.10 18.82 7.98
C TRP A 10 -0.05 17.87 8.56
N LYS A 11 -0.36 17.24 9.70
CA LYS A 11 0.54 16.31 10.38
C LYS A 11 0.06 14.86 10.21
N LEU A 12 0.87 14.03 9.55
CA LEU A 12 0.66 12.58 9.52
C LEU A 12 1.26 11.94 10.76
N ASN A 13 0.44 11.26 11.57
CA ASN A 13 0.94 10.42 12.65
C ASN A 13 1.58 9.15 12.08
N LEU A 14 2.80 8.88 12.52
CA LEU A 14 3.60 7.73 12.11
C LEU A 14 3.67 6.69 13.23
N PRO A 15 3.72 5.40 12.89
CA PRO A 15 3.91 4.34 13.86
C PRO A 15 5.27 4.46 14.57
N ASN A 16 5.40 3.85 15.75
CA ASN A 16 6.67 3.75 16.46
C ASN A 16 7.76 3.07 15.61
N ALA A 17 7.38 2.00 14.90
CA ALA A 17 8.23 1.32 13.93
C ALA A 17 7.39 0.65 12.83
N PHE A 18 7.53 1.10 11.59
CA PHE A 18 6.78 0.53 10.47
C PHE A 18 7.06 -0.98 10.31
N LEU A 19 6.00 -1.77 10.08
CA LEU A 19 5.99 -3.24 9.99
C LEU A 19 6.47 -4.01 11.24
N THR A 20 6.69 -3.31 12.36
CA THR A 20 7.12 -3.92 13.63
C THR A 20 6.20 -3.53 14.80
N ASP A 21 5.91 -2.24 14.94
CA ASP A 21 5.06 -1.67 15.99
C ASP A 21 4.26 -0.51 15.39
N HIS A 22 2.99 -0.78 15.06
CA HIS A 22 2.08 0.23 14.51
C HIS A 22 1.35 1.05 15.58
N SER A 23 1.75 0.95 16.85
CA SER A 23 1.25 1.86 17.87
C SER A 23 1.77 3.29 17.62
N MET A 24 0.98 4.27 18.05
CA MET A 24 1.26 5.70 17.88
C MET A 24 1.70 6.34 19.21
N SER A 25 2.19 5.54 20.16
CA SER A 25 2.44 5.98 21.53
C SER A 25 3.60 6.96 21.66
N ASP A 26 4.56 6.90 20.73
CA ASP A 26 5.76 7.74 20.77
C ASP A 26 5.50 9.15 20.21
N GLY A 27 4.33 9.37 19.58
CA GLY A 27 3.94 10.67 19.04
C GLY A 27 4.74 11.08 17.80
N ASN A 28 5.29 10.12 17.04
CA ASN A 28 6.01 10.39 15.82
C ASN A 28 5.07 11.03 14.78
N GLN A 29 5.51 12.12 14.15
CA GLN A 29 4.73 12.84 13.15
C GLN A 29 5.61 13.32 11.99
N ARG A 30 5.03 13.44 10.79
CA ARG A 30 5.65 14.05 9.60
C ARG A 30 4.77 15.16 9.04
N ASP A 31 5.40 16.23 8.58
CA ASP A 31 4.74 17.28 7.79
C ASP A 31 4.35 16.75 6.41
N GLN A 32 3.11 17.00 6.02
CA GLN A 32 2.54 16.59 4.74
C GLN A 32 1.78 17.75 4.12
N THR A 33 1.68 17.74 2.78
CA THR A 33 0.88 18.69 2.03
C THR A 33 -0.27 17.94 1.38
N TYR A 34 -1.50 18.26 1.75
CA TYR A 34 -2.68 17.83 1.01
C TYR A 34 -2.93 18.80 -0.14
N ASP A 35 -3.12 18.28 -1.35
CA ASP A 35 -3.51 19.03 -2.54
C ASP A 35 -4.73 18.36 -3.16
N GLY A 36 -5.92 18.93 -2.91
CA GLY A 36 -7.17 18.28 -3.28
C GLY A 36 -8.42 19.14 -3.04
N PRO A 37 -9.63 18.58 -3.21
CA PRO A 37 -10.87 19.27 -2.88
C PRO A 37 -10.90 19.79 -1.44
N ASP A 38 -11.54 20.92 -1.21
CA ASP A 38 -11.75 21.49 0.13
C ASP A 38 -12.67 20.64 1.00
N LYS A 39 -13.55 19.87 0.34
CA LYS A 39 -14.39 18.86 0.98
C LYS A 39 -14.69 17.71 0.03
N ILE A 40 -14.99 16.56 0.62
CA ILE A 40 -15.53 15.40 -0.07
C ILE A 40 -16.77 14.88 0.67
N PHE A 41 -17.60 14.09 0.00
CA PHE A 41 -18.78 13.49 0.59
C PHE A 41 -18.71 11.98 0.53
N LEU A 42 -18.59 11.33 1.69
CA LEU A 42 -18.62 9.88 1.80
C LEU A 42 -20.07 9.38 1.71
N GLN A 43 -20.28 8.32 0.94
CA GLN A 43 -21.59 7.70 0.78
C GLN A 43 -21.78 6.61 1.83
N ILE A 44 -22.41 6.96 2.94
CA ILE A 44 -22.49 6.15 4.16
C ILE A 44 -23.81 5.38 4.23
N ASN A 45 -23.73 4.09 4.54
CA ASN A 45 -24.88 3.20 4.78
C ASN A 45 -25.38 3.25 6.24
N ALA A 46 -26.42 2.47 6.55
CA ALA A 46 -27.01 2.43 7.89
C ALA A 46 -26.04 1.91 8.97
N GLU A 47 -25.03 1.12 8.58
CA GLU A 47 -23.99 0.59 9.46
C GLU A 47 -22.81 1.56 9.64
N GLY A 48 -22.83 2.73 9.00
CA GLY A 48 -21.77 3.73 9.10
C GLY A 48 -20.56 3.46 8.21
N LYS A 49 -20.67 2.53 7.26
CA LYS A 49 -19.63 2.19 6.31
C LYS A 49 -19.83 2.94 4.99
N GLU A 50 -18.72 3.37 4.38
CA GLU A 50 -18.70 3.85 3.00
C GLU A 50 -19.01 2.68 2.04
N VAL A 51 -20.04 2.84 1.19
CA VAL A 51 -20.47 1.78 0.24
C VAL A 51 -20.07 2.06 -1.21
N TYR A 52 -19.88 3.33 -1.56
CA TYR A 52 -19.46 3.78 -2.88
C TYR A 52 -18.38 4.83 -2.73
N GLY A 53 -17.64 5.13 -3.80
CA GLY A 53 -16.61 6.17 -3.78
C GLY A 53 -17.13 7.55 -3.36
N PRO A 54 -16.25 8.44 -2.89
CA PRO A 54 -16.64 9.76 -2.46
C PRO A 54 -17.17 10.56 -3.64
N LEU A 55 -18.03 11.51 -3.31
CA LEU A 55 -18.56 12.48 -4.25
C LEU A 55 -17.90 13.83 -3.99
N THR A 56 -17.71 14.59 -5.06
CA THR A 56 -17.36 16.00 -4.99
C THR A 56 -18.62 16.87 -4.87
N GLU A 57 -18.46 18.16 -4.62
CA GLU A 57 -19.59 19.09 -4.61
C GLU A 57 -20.28 19.16 -5.98
N ASP A 58 -19.52 18.99 -7.06
CA ASP A 58 -20.04 18.95 -8.42
C ASP A 58 -20.89 17.69 -8.69
N ASP A 59 -20.48 16.53 -8.17
CA ASP A 59 -21.22 15.27 -8.32
C ASP A 59 -22.59 15.33 -7.63
N ILE A 60 -22.65 15.96 -6.45
CA ILE A 60 -23.90 16.19 -5.74
C ILE A 60 -24.77 17.20 -6.50
N ALA A 61 -24.15 18.23 -7.08
CA ALA A 61 -24.86 19.25 -7.85
C ALA A 61 -25.45 18.73 -9.18
N ASP A 62 -24.95 17.61 -9.72
CA ASP A 62 -25.52 16.93 -10.91
C ASP A 62 -26.97 16.42 -10.66
N GLY A 63 -27.41 16.37 -9.40
CA GLY A 63 -28.79 16.04 -9.05
C GLY A 63 -29.13 14.56 -9.17
N ARG A 64 -28.12 13.69 -9.24
CA ARG A 64 -28.31 12.24 -9.22
C ARG A 64 -28.97 11.82 -7.90
N PRO A 65 -29.98 10.93 -7.94
CA PRO A 65 -30.63 10.47 -6.74
C PRO A 65 -29.65 9.69 -5.87
N LYS A 66 -29.76 9.90 -4.55
CA LYS A 66 -29.02 9.11 -3.56
C LYS A 66 -29.39 7.62 -3.68
N PRO A 67 -28.41 6.70 -3.75
CA PRO A 67 -28.67 5.26 -3.73
C PRO A 67 -29.50 4.83 -2.51
N LEU A 68 -30.30 3.77 -2.66
CA LEU A 68 -31.26 3.34 -1.62
C LEU A 68 -30.59 2.84 -0.34
N ASP A 69 -29.37 2.30 -0.45
CA ASP A 69 -28.54 1.78 0.63
C ASP A 69 -27.67 2.86 1.30
N VAL A 70 -27.69 4.11 0.79
CA VAL A 70 -26.98 5.26 1.39
C VAL A 70 -27.96 6.05 2.26
N VAL A 71 -27.69 6.08 3.56
CA VAL A 71 -28.50 6.84 4.53
C VAL A 71 -28.00 8.28 4.63
N GLN A 72 -26.71 8.53 4.44
CA GLN A 72 -26.09 9.85 4.59
C GLN A 72 -25.00 10.10 3.53
N TRP A 73 -24.98 11.31 2.97
CA TRP A 73 -23.78 11.89 2.36
C TRP A 73 -23.04 12.63 3.46
N TYR A 74 -21.98 12.03 3.98
CA TYR A 74 -21.22 12.58 5.10
C TYR A 74 -20.16 13.53 4.56
N GLU A 75 -20.31 14.82 4.85
CA GLU A 75 -19.35 15.85 4.45
C GLU A 75 -18.08 15.74 5.30
N VAL A 76 -16.94 15.66 4.63
CA VAL A 76 -15.60 15.72 5.23
C VAL A 76 -14.96 17.01 4.76
N ASP A 77 -14.85 18.01 5.64
CA ASP A 77 -14.08 19.24 5.41
C ASP A 77 -12.59 18.93 5.59
N CYS A 78 -11.84 18.98 4.50
CA CYS A 78 -10.45 18.55 4.42
C CYS A 78 -9.46 19.48 5.14
N THR A 79 -9.94 20.55 5.76
CA THR A 79 -9.13 21.49 6.58
C THR A 79 -9.53 21.51 8.05
N ARG A 80 -10.57 20.74 8.42
CA ARG A 80 -11.16 20.77 9.76
C ARG A 80 -10.21 20.24 10.84
N SER A 81 -9.50 19.15 10.55
CA SER A 81 -8.51 18.53 11.44
C SER A 81 -7.60 17.58 10.67
N ASP A 82 -6.45 17.22 11.24
CA ASP A 82 -5.51 16.27 10.60
C ASP A 82 -6.20 14.93 10.24
N LEU A 83 -7.18 14.47 11.03
CA LEU A 83 -7.96 13.27 10.71
C LEU A 83 -8.82 13.45 9.46
N HIS A 84 -9.44 14.63 9.29
CA HIS A 84 -10.23 14.91 8.09
C HIS A 84 -9.33 15.02 6.87
N THR A 85 -8.20 15.72 7.00
CA THR A 85 -7.20 15.82 5.94
C THR A 85 -6.68 14.44 5.53
N LEU A 86 -6.39 13.57 6.50
CA LEU A 86 -6.02 12.17 6.25
C LEU A 86 -7.09 11.41 5.45
N ILE A 87 -8.36 11.52 5.83
CA ILE A 87 -9.45 10.85 5.13
C ILE A 87 -9.60 11.40 3.71
N CYS A 88 -9.46 12.72 3.53
CA CYS A 88 -9.43 13.32 2.21
C CYS A 88 -8.25 12.86 1.37
N GLN A 89 -7.06 12.72 1.95
CA GLN A 89 -5.88 12.18 1.24
C GLN A 89 -6.08 10.72 0.79
N LEU A 90 -6.79 9.91 1.58
CA LEU A 90 -7.02 8.50 1.27
C LEU A 90 -8.18 8.25 0.28
N ARG A 91 -9.18 9.13 0.28
CA ARG A 91 -10.44 8.92 -0.46
C ARG A 91 -10.63 9.90 -1.60
N GLY A 92 -10.15 11.13 -1.44
CA GLY A 92 -10.32 12.21 -2.40
C GLY A 92 -9.82 11.84 -3.79
N PRO A 93 -10.39 12.44 -4.84
CA PRO A 93 -9.86 12.29 -6.18
C PRO A 93 -8.45 12.87 -6.24
N VAL A 94 -7.54 12.15 -6.88
CA VAL A 94 -6.18 12.63 -7.15
C VAL A 94 -6.27 13.83 -8.08
N VAL A 95 -5.82 14.99 -7.63
CA VAL A 95 -5.89 16.23 -8.42
C VAL A 95 -4.63 16.40 -9.27
N ASN A 96 -3.49 15.92 -8.78
CA ASN A 96 -2.26 15.83 -9.56
C ASN A 96 -1.35 14.69 -9.08
N GLU A 97 -0.38 14.30 -9.92
CA GLU A 97 0.63 13.29 -9.59
C GLU A 97 1.71 13.81 -8.61
N LYS A 98 1.62 15.08 -8.18
CA LYS A 98 2.62 15.73 -7.32
C LYS A 98 2.31 15.63 -5.83
N GLU A 99 1.22 14.97 -5.45
CA GLU A 99 0.77 14.89 -4.06
C GLU A 99 1.86 14.35 -3.11
N GLU A 100 2.74 13.44 -3.56
CA GLU A 100 3.91 13.06 -2.77
C GLU A 100 4.96 12.29 -3.60
N ASP A 101 6.25 12.65 -3.46
CA ASP A 101 7.35 11.86 -4.02
C ASP A 101 7.46 10.53 -3.26
N ARG A 102 7.27 9.41 -3.98
CA ARG A 102 7.35 8.07 -3.40
C ARG A 102 8.75 7.64 -2.98
N GLY A 103 9.76 8.49 -3.19
CA GLY A 103 11.13 8.25 -2.76
C GLY A 103 11.72 7.04 -3.46
N ALA A 104 11.52 6.93 -4.78
CA ALA A 104 12.02 5.80 -5.55
C ALA A 104 13.54 5.64 -5.34
N GLY A 105 13.96 4.49 -4.83
CA GLY A 105 15.36 4.15 -4.60
C GLY A 105 15.88 4.36 -3.17
N THR A 106 15.04 4.70 -2.18
CA THR A 106 15.44 4.75 -0.76
C THR A 106 14.81 3.61 0.05
N ASP A 107 15.29 2.40 -0.19
CA ASP A 107 14.80 1.19 0.48
C ASP A 107 15.52 0.90 1.80
N THR A 108 14.78 0.41 2.78
CA THR A 108 15.28 -0.01 4.10
C THR A 108 15.05 -1.50 4.31
N ASN A 109 16.06 -2.20 4.81
CA ASN A 109 15.95 -3.61 5.18
C ASN A 109 15.10 -3.78 6.44
N HIS A 110 14.16 -4.73 6.40
CA HIS A 110 13.35 -5.06 7.56
C HIS A 110 14.16 -5.86 8.61
N PRO A 111 14.11 -5.51 9.91
CA PRO A 111 14.90 -6.20 10.95
C PRO A 111 14.54 -7.69 11.12
N GLY A 112 13.29 -8.06 10.81
CA GLY A 112 12.83 -9.45 10.77
C GLY A 112 13.35 -10.29 9.60
N SER A 113 14.09 -9.68 8.66
CA SER A 113 14.67 -10.31 7.47
C SER A 113 16.19 -10.10 7.44
N PRO A 114 16.96 -10.74 8.33
CA PRO A 114 18.42 -10.63 8.35
C PRO A 114 19.06 -11.24 7.09
N VAL A 115 20.34 -10.97 6.86
CA VAL A 115 21.12 -11.64 5.82
C VAL A 115 21.25 -13.13 6.17
N VAL A 116 20.82 -14.00 5.26
CA VAL A 116 20.91 -15.46 5.41
C VAL A 116 21.61 -16.04 4.18
N ASP A 117 22.72 -16.74 4.40
CA ASP A 117 23.47 -17.42 3.33
C ASP A 117 23.96 -16.48 2.21
N GLY A 118 24.44 -15.30 2.60
CA GLY A 118 24.83 -14.24 1.66
C GLY A 118 23.62 -13.68 0.92
N ASP A 119 23.73 -13.58 -0.40
CA ASP A 119 22.67 -13.02 -1.26
C ASP A 119 21.73 -14.10 -1.84
N VAL A 120 21.84 -15.35 -1.38
CA VAL A 120 20.99 -16.45 -1.86
C VAL A 120 19.52 -16.21 -1.49
N TYR A 121 19.28 -15.70 -0.28
CA TYR A 121 17.95 -15.33 0.19
C TYR A 121 17.88 -13.80 0.32
N PRO A 122 17.16 -13.11 -0.58
CA PRO A 122 17.10 -11.66 -0.56
C PRO A 122 16.45 -11.17 0.73
N GLN A 123 16.92 -10.03 1.23
CA GLN A 123 16.28 -9.36 2.36
C GLN A 123 15.00 -8.67 1.90
N PHE A 124 13.95 -8.74 2.72
CA PHE A 124 12.76 -7.93 2.53
C PHE A 124 13.07 -6.46 2.83
N THR A 125 12.83 -5.61 1.83
CA THR A 125 12.95 -4.16 1.92
C THR A 125 11.59 -3.48 1.80
N TYR A 126 11.50 -2.27 2.33
CA TYR A 126 10.37 -1.37 2.16
C TYR A 126 10.86 0.07 1.96
N SER A 127 10.03 0.93 1.36
CA SER A 127 10.38 2.34 1.15
C SER A 127 10.58 3.04 2.50
N SER A 128 11.65 3.83 2.61
CA SER A 128 11.88 4.66 3.81
C SER A 128 10.83 5.77 3.98
N THR A 129 10.17 6.18 2.90
CA THR A 129 9.07 7.15 2.96
C THR A 129 7.76 6.39 3.13
N ILE A 130 7.17 6.49 4.33
CA ILE A 130 5.89 5.83 4.65
C ILE A 130 4.71 6.72 4.25
N PHE A 131 3.72 6.19 3.53
CA PHE A 131 2.56 6.96 3.09
C PHE A 131 1.33 6.75 3.99
N PRO A 132 0.33 7.65 3.93
CA PRO A 132 -0.93 7.45 4.66
C PRO A 132 -1.60 6.09 4.38
N ASP A 133 -1.60 5.62 3.13
CA ASP A 133 -2.15 4.32 2.71
C ASP A 133 -1.31 3.11 3.15
N ASP A 134 -0.07 3.34 3.61
CA ASP A 134 0.73 2.32 4.26
C ASP A 134 0.34 2.08 5.71
N ILE A 135 -0.17 3.12 6.38
CA ILE A 135 -0.45 3.13 7.81
C ILE A 135 -1.93 2.88 8.07
N TYR A 136 -2.81 3.55 7.34
CA TYR A 136 -4.24 3.61 7.63
C TYR A 136 -5.04 2.75 6.66
N ASN A 137 -5.97 1.98 7.22
CA ASN A 137 -6.84 1.13 6.44
C ASN A 137 -8.13 1.89 6.09
N TRP A 138 -8.22 2.39 4.87
CA TRP A 138 -9.39 3.13 4.40
C TRP A 138 -10.70 2.30 4.47
N ASP A 139 -10.64 0.96 4.36
CA ASP A 139 -11.83 0.09 4.50
C ASP A 139 -12.43 0.10 5.92
N THR A 140 -11.68 0.62 6.90
CA THR A 140 -12.11 0.77 8.29
C THR A 140 -12.72 2.14 8.60
N ILE A 141 -12.83 3.03 7.60
CA ILE A 141 -13.52 4.32 7.79
C ILE A 141 -14.95 4.07 8.25
N ARG A 142 -15.32 4.59 9.41
CA ARG A 142 -16.66 4.46 9.99
C ARG A 142 -17.18 5.79 10.51
N VAL A 143 -18.43 6.08 10.16
CA VAL A 143 -19.20 7.20 10.70
C VAL A 143 -20.14 6.68 11.79
N ALA A 144 -20.05 7.27 12.98
CA ALA A 144 -20.91 6.94 14.11
C ALA A 144 -22.29 7.60 13.94
N ASN A 145 -23.35 6.90 14.37
CA ASN A 145 -24.74 7.37 14.30
C ASN A 145 -25.19 7.91 12.92
N PRO A 146 -25.10 7.10 11.83
CA PRO A 146 -25.43 7.54 10.48
C PRO A 146 -26.82 8.17 10.37
N GLY A 147 -26.92 9.28 9.67
CA GLY A 147 -28.13 10.09 9.53
C GLY A 147 -28.27 11.21 10.57
N THR A 148 -27.56 11.11 11.69
CA THR A 148 -27.48 12.17 12.73
C THR A 148 -26.03 12.54 13.10
N ALA A 149 -25.06 11.95 12.40
CA ALA A 149 -23.64 12.15 12.65
C ALA A 149 -23.28 13.64 12.55
N GLY A 150 -22.61 14.16 13.57
CA GLY A 150 -21.92 15.44 13.52
C GLY A 150 -20.65 15.35 12.69
N PRO A 151 -19.98 16.49 12.43
CA PRO A 151 -18.81 16.53 11.56
C PRO A 151 -17.57 15.79 12.11
N ASP A 152 -17.51 15.52 13.42
CA ASP A 152 -16.37 14.79 14.03
C ASP A 152 -16.70 13.32 14.34
N ASP A 153 -17.86 12.83 13.93
CA ASP A 153 -18.32 11.45 14.19
C ASP A 153 -17.73 10.46 13.17
N ILE A 154 -16.49 10.67 12.73
CA ILE A 154 -15.78 9.82 11.78
C ILE A 154 -14.50 9.25 12.41
N SER A 155 -14.17 8.02 12.05
CA SER A 155 -13.02 7.30 12.55
C SER A 155 -12.38 6.44 11.47
N ILE A 156 -11.10 6.14 11.64
CA ILE A 156 -10.32 5.25 10.77
C ILE A 156 -9.37 4.42 11.63
N GLY A 157 -9.18 3.17 11.24
CA GLY A 157 -8.24 2.24 11.86
C GLY A 157 -6.86 2.26 11.17
N VAL A 158 -5.86 1.89 11.96
CA VAL A 158 -4.49 1.66 11.50
C VAL A 158 -4.34 0.18 11.17
N PHE A 159 -3.62 -0.16 10.10
CA PHE A 159 -3.23 -1.54 9.84
C PHE A 159 -2.43 -2.09 11.02
N THR A 160 -2.61 -3.35 11.36
CA THR A 160 -1.62 -4.06 12.17
C THR A 160 -0.37 -4.38 11.32
N PRO A 161 0.81 -4.60 11.94
CA PRO A 161 1.98 -5.06 11.20
C PRO A 161 1.70 -6.34 10.39
N ARG A 162 0.89 -7.24 10.93
CA ARG A 162 0.52 -8.50 10.29
C ARG A 162 -0.38 -8.29 9.08
N GLU A 163 -1.40 -7.44 9.19
CA GLU A 163 -2.25 -7.08 8.05
C GLU A 163 -1.44 -6.49 6.90
N LYS A 164 -0.50 -5.59 7.21
CA LYS A 164 0.31 -4.97 6.16
C LYS A 164 1.30 -5.94 5.52
N LEU A 165 1.85 -6.90 6.27
CA LEU A 165 2.76 -7.92 5.75
C LEU A 165 2.06 -9.07 5.02
N ASN A 166 0.92 -9.54 5.54
CA ASN A 166 0.28 -10.78 5.12
C ASN A 166 -1.05 -10.56 4.37
N GLY A 167 -1.59 -9.34 4.39
CA GLY A 167 -2.93 -9.03 3.90
C GLY A 167 -4.07 -9.38 4.87
N VAL A 168 -3.74 -9.96 6.03
CA VAL A 168 -4.68 -10.40 7.08
C VAL A 168 -4.02 -10.28 8.46
N ASP A 169 -4.81 -10.11 9.53
CA ASP A 169 -4.29 -10.03 10.90
C ASP A 169 -3.97 -11.41 11.50
N GLU A 170 -3.33 -12.27 10.72
CA GLU A 170 -2.86 -13.58 11.16
C GLU A 170 -1.41 -13.81 10.79
N ASP A 171 -0.71 -14.57 11.62
CA ASP A 171 0.65 -15.00 11.35
C ASP A 171 0.67 -16.17 10.36
N LYS A 172 1.61 -16.12 9.42
CA LYS A 172 1.95 -17.26 8.58
C LYS A 172 2.57 -18.35 9.44
N THR A 173 2.41 -19.60 8.98
CA THR A 173 3.00 -20.77 9.59
C THR A 173 4.06 -21.34 8.67
N TRP A 174 4.92 -22.22 9.18
CA TRP A 174 5.85 -22.98 8.35
C TRP A 174 5.16 -23.88 7.32
N GLU A 175 3.88 -24.18 7.48
CA GLU A 175 3.11 -24.87 6.45
C GLU A 175 2.85 -23.96 5.24
N HIS A 176 2.51 -22.69 5.47
CA HIS A 176 2.37 -21.70 4.39
C HIS A 176 3.67 -21.56 3.59
N VAL A 177 4.81 -21.40 4.28
CA VAL A 177 6.13 -21.29 3.63
C VAL A 177 6.46 -22.55 2.82
N ARG A 178 6.20 -23.75 3.36
CA ARG A 178 6.42 -25.01 2.63
C ARG A 178 5.49 -25.15 1.43
N LYS A 179 4.23 -24.73 1.55
CA LYS A 179 3.27 -24.75 0.43
C LYS A 179 3.69 -23.81 -0.70
N HIS A 180 4.16 -22.61 -0.36
CA HIS A 180 4.70 -21.65 -1.34
C HIS A 180 5.95 -22.23 -2.03
N ARG A 181 6.90 -22.78 -1.26
CA ARG A 181 8.06 -23.52 -1.79
C ARG A 181 7.65 -24.62 -2.77
N ASP A 182 6.69 -25.46 -2.39
CA ASP A 182 6.27 -26.58 -3.23
C ASP A 182 5.61 -26.08 -4.54
N SER A 183 4.89 -24.96 -4.50
CA SER A 183 4.34 -24.29 -5.68
C SER A 183 5.44 -23.76 -6.60
N VAL A 184 6.47 -23.09 -6.06
CA VAL A 184 7.58 -22.54 -6.86
C VAL A 184 8.46 -23.66 -7.43
N LEU A 185 8.65 -24.74 -6.69
CA LEU A 185 9.31 -25.96 -7.20
C LEU A 185 8.52 -26.57 -8.36
N ALA A 186 7.20 -26.69 -8.24
CA ALA A 186 6.36 -27.20 -9.33
C ALA A 186 6.44 -26.30 -10.57
N ASN A 187 6.39 -24.97 -10.40
CA ASN A 187 6.49 -24.02 -11.51
C ASN A 187 7.85 -24.07 -12.22
N SER A 188 8.91 -24.48 -11.52
CA SER A 188 10.27 -24.61 -12.10
C SER A 188 10.59 -26.01 -12.66
N ASP A 189 9.67 -26.98 -12.60
CA ASP A 189 9.92 -28.35 -13.07
C ASP A 189 10.22 -28.41 -14.58
N GLY A 190 9.57 -27.57 -15.38
CA GLY A 190 9.77 -27.49 -16.83
C GLY A 190 10.96 -26.66 -17.28
N GLN A 191 11.72 -26.05 -16.36
CA GLN A 191 12.78 -25.09 -16.68
C GLN A 191 14.14 -25.75 -16.99
N ILE A 192 14.25 -27.06 -16.77
CA ILE A 192 15.48 -27.82 -17.05
C ILE A 192 15.25 -28.73 -18.27
N ALA A 193 15.87 -28.40 -19.39
CA ALA A 193 15.88 -29.21 -20.62
C ALA A 193 17.24 -29.87 -20.86
N GLU A 194 17.28 -31.00 -21.58
CA GLU A 194 18.54 -31.71 -21.86
C GLU A 194 19.49 -30.92 -22.77
N ASP A 195 18.96 -30.09 -23.65
CA ASP A 195 19.68 -29.31 -24.66
C ASP A 195 20.14 -27.92 -24.18
N MET A 196 19.75 -27.49 -22.97
CA MET A 196 20.16 -26.20 -22.44
C MET A 196 21.66 -26.19 -22.03
N PRO A 197 22.34 -25.03 -22.04
CA PRO A 197 23.74 -24.94 -21.61
C PRO A 197 23.96 -25.44 -20.18
N ASP A 198 25.05 -26.17 -19.93
CA ASP A 198 25.31 -26.79 -18.62
C ASP A 198 25.40 -25.76 -17.48
N ALA A 199 25.91 -24.55 -17.76
CA ALA A 199 25.92 -23.46 -16.79
C ALA A 199 24.50 -23.06 -16.33
N LEU A 200 23.56 -22.97 -17.28
CA LEU A 200 22.17 -22.64 -16.98
C LEU A 200 21.47 -23.80 -16.26
N LYS A 201 21.75 -25.07 -16.65
CA LYS A 201 21.28 -26.25 -15.90
C LYS A 201 21.69 -26.17 -14.44
N GLN A 202 22.94 -25.81 -14.20
CA GLN A 202 23.48 -25.72 -12.85
C GLN A 202 22.79 -24.63 -12.04
N GLN A 203 22.58 -23.43 -12.61
CA GLN A 203 21.84 -22.35 -11.96
C GLN A 203 20.42 -22.78 -11.53
N TRP A 204 19.69 -23.49 -12.41
CA TRP A 204 18.36 -24.01 -12.05
C TRP A 204 18.40 -25.11 -10.99
N LYS A 205 19.43 -25.96 -10.99
CA LYS A 205 19.63 -26.97 -9.93
C LYS A 205 19.92 -26.31 -8.58
N ASP A 206 20.79 -25.31 -8.56
CA ASP A 206 21.17 -24.57 -7.36
C ASP A 206 19.98 -23.79 -6.80
N TYR A 207 19.23 -23.10 -7.67
CA TYR A 207 17.97 -22.43 -7.31
C TYR A 207 16.94 -23.39 -6.68
N ARG A 208 16.71 -24.54 -7.31
CA ARG A 208 15.77 -25.53 -6.76
C ARG A 208 16.28 -26.14 -5.45
N GLN A 209 17.59 -26.21 -5.24
CA GLN A 209 18.17 -26.65 -3.98
C GLN A 209 17.97 -25.59 -2.89
N SER A 210 18.21 -24.30 -3.18
CA SER A 210 17.97 -23.22 -2.22
C SER A 210 16.50 -23.12 -1.81
N LEU A 211 15.55 -23.33 -2.73
CA LEU A 211 14.12 -23.45 -2.38
C LEU A 211 13.86 -24.56 -1.35
N ARG A 212 14.47 -25.74 -1.52
CA ARG A 212 14.31 -26.87 -0.59
C ARG A 212 14.89 -26.56 0.78
N ASP A 213 16.02 -25.86 0.81
CA ASP A 213 16.76 -25.53 2.02
C ASP A 213 16.17 -24.33 2.78
N LEU A 214 15.39 -23.48 2.10
CA LEU A 214 14.85 -22.23 2.63
C LEU A 214 14.19 -22.40 4.00
N PRO A 215 13.23 -23.32 4.24
CA PRO A 215 12.58 -23.41 5.54
C PRO A 215 13.57 -23.69 6.67
N ASN A 216 14.52 -24.60 6.46
CA ASN A 216 15.50 -24.97 7.48
C ASN A 216 16.50 -23.83 7.73
N LYS A 217 16.92 -23.13 6.68
CA LYS A 217 17.83 -21.96 6.78
C LYS A 217 17.18 -20.82 7.56
N MET A 218 15.92 -20.52 7.26
CA MET A 218 15.16 -19.48 7.94
C MET A 218 14.89 -19.82 9.42
N ILE A 219 14.52 -21.07 9.72
CA ILE A 219 14.39 -21.55 11.10
C ILE A 219 15.72 -21.39 11.86
N ALA A 220 16.84 -21.81 11.27
CA ALA A 220 18.16 -21.73 11.90
C ALA A 220 18.61 -20.27 12.16
N ALA A 221 18.19 -19.35 11.29
CA ALA A 221 18.45 -17.91 11.43
C ALA A 221 17.43 -17.20 12.36
N GLY A 222 16.45 -17.90 12.91
CA GLY A 222 15.42 -17.30 13.78
C GLY A 222 14.43 -16.40 13.05
N VAL A 223 14.29 -16.57 11.74
CA VAL A 223 13.38 -15.77 10.90
C VAL A 223 11.95 -16.25 11.09
N HIS A 224 11.04 -15.32 11.38
CA HIS A 224 9.62 -15.62 11.53
C HIS A 224 8.99 -15.98 10.16
N PRO A 225 8.01 -16.91 10.09
CA PRO A 225 7.39 -17.31 8.81
C PRO A 225 6.85 -16.16 7.94
N ASN A 226 6.38 -15.07 8.55
CA ASN A 226 5.92 -13.88 7.81
C ASN A 226 7.03 -13.31 6.91
N PHE A 227 8.27 -13.25 7.41
CA PHE A 227 9.42 -12.76 6.66
C PHE A 227 10.04 -13.84 5.80
N ALA A 228 10.10 -15.09 6.27
CA ALA A 228 10.63 -16.20 5.49
C ALA A 228 9.90 -16.37 4.14
N ASP A 229 8.60 -16.09 4.10
CA ASP A 229 7.79 -16.14 2.88
C ASP A 229 8.08 -15.02 1.88
N LEU A 230 8.78 -13.96 2.31
CA LEU A 230 9.22 -12.82 1.50
C LEU A 230 10.69 -12.91 1.09
N MET A 231 11.44 -13.90 1.59
CA MET A 231 12.88 -14.07 1.36
C MET A 231 13.19 -15.22 0.38
N PHE A 232 12.27 -15.51 -0.53
CA PHE A 232 12.48 -16.58 -1.51
C PHE A 232 13.61 -16.22 -2.48
N PRO A 233 14.48 -17.19 -2.84
CA PRO A 233 15.54 -16.95 -3.81
C PRO A 233 14.95 -16.46 -5.14
N VAL A 234 15.72 -15.63 -5.85
CA VAL A 234 15.34 -15.13 -7.18
C VAL A 234 15.53 -16.24 -8.21
N GLU A 235 14.56 -16.42 -9.10
CA GLU A 235 14.66 -17.42 -10.16
C GLU A 235 15.72 -17.00 -11.22
N PRO A 236 16.49 -17.95 -11.79
CA PRO A 236 17.52 -17.62 -12.79
C PRO A 236 16.99 -16.97 -14.07
N GLY A 237 15.71 -17.19 -14.39
CA GLY A 237 15.05 -16.64 -15.57
C GLY A 237 14.50 -15.23 -15.39
N PHE A 238 14.51 -14.69 -14.17
CA PHE A 238 13.97 -13.38 -13.89
C PHE A 238 14.83 -12.30 -14.56
N GLN A 239 14.18 -11.46 -15.34
CA GLN A 239 14.77 -10.25 -15.91
C GLN A 239 13.89 -9.09 -15.46
N ASP A 240 14.51 -8.08 -14.86
CA ASP A 240 13.80 -6.84 -14.57
C ASP A 240 13.24 -6.29 -15.89
N PRO A 241 11.96 -5.86 -15.90
CA PRO A 241 11.44 -5.16 -17.06
C PRO A 241 12.33 -3.95 -17.34
N PRO A 242 12.59 -3.63 -18.62
CA PRO A 242 13.39 -2.47 -18.95
C PRO A 242 12.76 -1.24 -18.30
N HIS A 243 13.57 -0.43 -17.63
CA HIS A 243 13.14 0.80 -16.97
C HIS A 243 12.55 1.74 -18.03
N GLN A 244 11.23 1.70 -18.22
CA GLN A 244 10.51 2.65 -19.07
C GLN A 244 10.38 3.97 -18.31
N GLY A 245 11.51 4.64 -18.11
CA GLY A 245 11.47 6.09 -17.94
C GLY A 245 11.19 6.64 -19.33
N ASP A 246 9.98 7.11 -19.57
CA ASP A 246 9.68 7.80 -20.82
C ASP A 246 10.55 9.07 -20.86
N PRO A 247 11.55 9.17 -21.75
CA PRO A 247 12.43 10.36 -21.80
C PRO A 247 11.65 11.64 -22.13
N ASP A 248 10.40 11.50 -22.59
CA ASP A 248 9.53 12.62 -22.96
C ASP A 248 8.77 13.24 -21.77
N ALA A 249 8.80 12.63 -20.57
CA ALA A 249 8.11 13.17 -19.39
C ALA A 249 8.67 14.53 -18.91
N GLU A 250 9.93 14.85 -19.23
CA GLU A 250 10.50 16.18 -18.96
C GLU A 250 10.09 17.25 -20.00
N THR A 251 9.43 16.86 -21.10
CA THR A 251 9.08 17.74 -22.22
C THR A 251 7.59 17.87 -22.50
N GLY A 252 6.75 17.13 -21.75
CA GLY A 252 5.30 17.27 -21.82
C GLY A 252 4.88 18.71 -21.51
N GLN A 253 4.34 19.40 -22.52
CA GLN A 253 3.68 20.69 -22.29
C GLN A 253 2.63 20.50 -21.18
N PRO A 254 2.54 21.43 -20.21
CA PRO A 254 1.47 21.40 -19.22
C PRO A 254 0.13 21.26 -19.93
N TRP A 255 -0.73 20.37 -19.43
CA TRP A 255 -2.07 20.19 -19.96
C TRP A 255 -2.81 21.55 -19.97
N GLU A 256 -3.30 21.96 -21.15
CA GLU A 256 -4.15 23.14 -21.31
C GLU A 256 -5.61 22.68 -21.51
N PRO A 257 -6.60 23.27 -20.83
CA PRO A 257 -8.00 22.95 -21.03
C PRO A 257 -8.43 23.34 -22.46
N PRO A 258 -9.28 22.55 -23.13
CA PRO A 258 -9.75 22.85 -24.48
C PRO A 258 -10.80 23.99 -24.48
N SER A 259 -10.34 25.23 -24.28
CA SER A 259 -11.05 26.45 -24.66
C SER A 259 -10.17 27.70 -24.45
N SER A 260 -9.22 27.91 -25.35
CA SER A 260 -8.59 29.21 -25.61
C SER A 260 -8.57 29.48 -27.13
N MET A 261 -9.77 29.44 -27.73
CA MET A 261 -10.09 30.23 -28.92
C MET A 261 -11.23 31.18 -28.59
#